data_AF-A0A5K1CSG4-F1
#
_entry.id   AF-A0A5K1CSG4-F1
#
_cell.length_a   1.000
_cell.length_b   1.000
_cell.length_c   1.000
_cell.angle_alpha   90.00
_cell.angle_beta   90.00
_cell.angle_gamma   90.00
#
_symmetry.space_group_name_H-M   'P 1'
#
loop_
_entity.id
_entity.type
_entity.pdbx_description
1 polymer ?
#
loop_
_entity_poly.entity_id
_entity_poly.type
_entity_poly.pdbx_seq_one_letter_code
_entity_poly.pdbx_strand_id
1 'polypeptide(L)' 'AENYNTSAVEFLRSLPGVTDSNYRKIMDGCKSLADLAILPVEELAELMGGQRAAHTLRDFLDAKFPTLL' A
#
# COMPACT_ATOMS: atom_id res chain seq x y z
N ALA A 1 -16.29 14.06 -12.03
CA ALA A 1 -15.73 13.80 -10.70
C ALA A 1 -15.39 12.33 -10.67
N GLU A 2 -14.11 11.99 -10.54
CA GLU A 2 -13.69 10.59 -10.42
C GLU A 2 -14.36 9.99 -9.17
N ASN A 3 -15.04 8.86 -9.36
CA ASN A 3 -15.86 8.21 -8.34
C ASN A 3 -14.94 7.41 -7.41
N TYR A 4 -13.99 8.10 -6.78
CA TYR A 4 -13.04 7.47 -5.88
C TYR A 4 -13.77 7.03 -4.63
N ASN A 5 -13.52 5.78 -4.24
CA ASN A 5 -13.93 5.30 -2.94
C ASN A 5 -13.09 6.02 -1.88
N THR A 6 -13.58 7.16 -1.37
CA THR A 6 -12.90 7.98 -0.38
C THR A 6 -12.42 7.15 0.81
N SER A 7 -13.23 6.18 1.25
CA SER A 7 -12.87 5.26 2.34
C SER A 7 -11.66 4.41 2.01
N ALA A 8 -11.52 3.93 0.77
CA ALA A 8 -10.36 3.17 0.33
C ALA A 8 -9.10 4.06 0.24
N VAL A 9 -9.25 5.32 -0.14
CA VAL A 9 -8.14 6.28 -0.20
C VAL A 9 -7.65 6.63 1.21
N GLU A 10 -8.57 6.88 2.14
CA GLU A 10 -8.24 7.15 3.54
C GLU A 10 -7.57 5.95 4.20
N PHE A 11 -8.07 4.74 3.93
CA PHE A 11 -7.43 3.51 4.38
C PHE A 11 -6.04 3.33 3.78
N LEU A 12 -5.88 3.54 2.47
CA LEU A 12 -4.57 3.46 1.82
C LEU A 12 -3.57 4.42 2.47
N ARG A 13 -4.00 5.65 2.78
CA ARG A 13 -3.18 6.68 3.44
C ARG A 13 -2.82 6.37 4.90
N SER A 14 -3.56 5.48 5.57
CA SER A 14 -3.22 5.05 6.92
C SER A 14 -2.21 3.90 6.95
N LEU A 15 -1.93 3.28 5.80
CA LEU A 15 -0.93 2.22 5.71
C LEU A 15 0.50 2.78 5.86
N PRO A 16 1.38 2.04 6.56
CA PRO A 16 2.73 2.51 6.81
C PRO A 16 3.54 2.54 5.50
N GLY A 17 4.31 3.60 5.31
CA GLY A 17 5.05 3.85 4.06
C GLY A 17 4.25 4.57 2.97
N VAL A 18 2.92 4.68 3.10
CA VAL A 18 2.09 5.49 2.20
C VAL A 18 2.14 6.95 2.62
N THR A 19 2.24 7.86 1.66
CA THR A 19 2.34 9.30 1.84
C THR A 19 1.43 10.04 0.87
N ASP A 20 1.20 11.33 1.13
CA ASP A 20 0.49 12.23 0.22
C ASP A 20 1.13 12.31 -1.18
N SER A 21 2.42 12.01 -1.30
CA SER A 21 3.17 12.07 -2.55
C SER A 21 3.14 10.76 -3.36
N ASN A 22 2.89 9.61 -2.73
CA ASN A 22 2.91 8.31 -3.42
C ASN A 22 1.53 7.64 -3.55
N TYR A 23 0.53 7.99 -2.74
CA TYR A 23 -0.77 7.29 -2.75
C TYR A 23 -1.46 7.31 -4.13
N ARG A 24 -1.34 8.41 -4.90
CA ARG A 24 -1.90 8.49 -6.26
C ARG A 24 -1.25 7.48 -7.20
N LYS A 25 0.08 7.36 -7.17
CA LYS A 25 0.81 6.38 -7.98
C LYS A 25 0.43 4.96 -7.62
N ILE A 26 0.22 4.68 -6.34
CA ILE A 26 -0.25 3.38 -5.87
C ILE A 26 -1.65 3.08 -6.43
N MET A 27 -2.58 4.04 -6.41
CA MET A 27 -3.92 3.87 -7.00
C MET A 27 -3.87 3.67 -8.52
N ASP A 28 -2.94 4.32 -9.21
CA ASP A 28 -2.77 4.13 -10.65
C ASP A 28 -2.18 2.75 -10.97
N GLY A 29 -1.30 2.23 -10.11
CA GLY A 29 -0.66 0.92 -10.26
C GLY A 29 -1.47 -0.27 -9.73
N CYS A 30 -2.41 -0.05 -8.81
CA CYS A 30 -3.18 -1.10 -8.14
C CYS A 30 -4.68 -0.83 -8.31
N LYS A 31 -5.44 -1.78 -8.88
CA LYS A 31 -6.90 -1.61 -9.03
C LYS A 31 -7.65 -1.84 -7.72
N SER A 32 -6.99 -2.49 -6.76
CA SER A 32 -7.57 -2.83 -5.47
C SER A 32 -6.52 -2.94 -4.37
N LEU A 33 -6.97 -2.95 -3.11
CA LEU A 33 -6.10 -3.26 -1.96
C LEU A 33 -5.57 -4.71 -1.99
N ALA A 34 -6.29 -5.62 -2.65
CA ALA A 34 -5.83 -7.00 -2.83
C ALA A 34 -4.62 -7.05 -3.77
N ASP A 35 -4.65 -6.25 -4.85
CA ASP A 35 -3.53 -6.12 -5.80
C ASP A 35 -2.29 -5.59 -5.05
N LEU A 36 -2.48 -4.59 -4.19
CA LEU A 36 -1.42 -4.03 -3.34
C LEU A 36 -0.76 -5.10 -2.46
N ALA A 37 -1.54 -6.03 -1.92
CA ALA A 37 -1.04 -7.07 -1.01
C ALA A 37 -0.17 -8.13 -1.72
N ILE A 38 -0.45 -8.43 -2.99
CA ILE A 38 0.23 -9.48 -3.76
C ILE A 38 1.37 -8.96 -4.65
N LEU A 39 1.51 -7.65 -4.79
CA LEU A 39 2.55 -7.01 -5.61
C LEU A 39 3.97 -7.31 -5.08
N PRO A 40 4.94 -7.68 -5.95
CA PRO A 40 6.33 -7.82 -5.56
C PRO A 40 6.89 -6.55 -4.90
N VAL A 41 7.82 -6.69 -3.97
CA VAL A 41 8.38 -5.55 -3.22
C VAL A 41 9.12 -4.57 -4.13
N GLU A 42 9.65 -5.06 -5.25
CA GLU A 42 10.31 -4.28 -6.29
C GLU A 42 9.34 -3.34 -6.98
N GLU A 43 8.16 -3.84 -7.37
CA GLU A 43 7.10 -3.04 -7.99
C GLU A 43 6.50 -2.05 -6.99
N LEU A 44 6.32 -2.48 -5.72
CA LEU A 44 5.94 -1.57 -4.64
C LEU A 44 6.95 -0.44 -4.48
N ALA A 45 8.26 -0.70 -4.59
CA ALA A 45 9.28 0.33 -4.46
C ALA A 45 9.24 1.36 -5.59
N GLU A 46 8.91 0.94 -6.81
CA GLU A 46 8.70 1.85 -7.94
C GLU A 46 7.48 2.75 -7.71
N LEU A 47 6.34 2.17 -7.29
CA LEU A 47 5.10 2.91 -7.02
C LEU A 47 5.24 3.85 -5.82
N MET A 48 5.91 3.40 -4.76
CA MET A 48 6.06 4.14 -3.50
C MET A 48 7.21 5.15 -3.52
N GLY A 49 8.08 5.10 -4.53
CA GLY A 49 9.21 6.01 -4.71
C GLY A 49 10.43 5.67 -3.84
N GLY A 50 10.57 4.41 -3.41
CA GLY A 50 11.75 3.95 -2.70
C GLY A 50 11.57 2.63 -1.95
N GLN A 51 12.68 1.90 -1.82
CA GLN A 51 12.75 0.59 -1.15
C GLN A 51 12.30 0.65 0.32
N ARG A 52 12.64 1.72 1.03
CA ARG A 52 12.27 1.87 2.45
C ARG A 52 10.76 1.84 2.68
N ALA A 53 10.02 2.57 1.84
CA ALA A 53 8.57 2.63 1.93
C ALA A 53 7.93 1.27 1.58
N ALA A 54 8.41 0.63 0.52
CA ALA A 54 7.95 -0.68 0.09
C ALA A 54 8.18 -1.78 1.15
N HIS A 55 9.37 -1.84 1.73
CA HIS A 55 9.65 -2.79 2.82
C HIS A 55 8.78 -2.52 4.05
N THR A 56 8.59 -1.25 4.41
CA THR A 56 7.74 -0.88 5.56
C THR A 56 6.29 -1.37 5.36
N LEU A 57 5.74 -1.21 4.15
CA LEU A 57 4.42 -1.70 3.81
C LEU A 57 4.37 -3.24 3.78
N ARG A 58 5.38 -3.88 3.16
CA ARG A 58 5.48 -5.33 3.05
C ARG A 58 5.57 -6.00 4.42
N ASP A 59 6.39 -5.48 5.32
CA ASP A 59 6.53 -5.99 6.68
C ASP A 59 5.20 -5.90 7.45
N PHE A 60 4.41 -4.84 7.22
CA PHE A 60 3.09 -4.68 7.82
C PHE A 60 2.07 -5.69 7.26
N LEU A 61 2.06 -5.91 5.94
CA LEU A 61 1.13 -6.83 5.28
C LEU A 61 1.43 -8.30 5.60
N ASP A 62 2.72 -8.64 5.72
CA ASP A 62 3.18 -10.00 6.00
C ASP A 62 3.26 -10.27 7.52
N ALA A 63 2.98 -9.28 8.35
CA ALA A 63 2.97 -9.42 9.80
C ALA A 63 1.99 -10.52 10.20
N LYS A 64 2.52 -11.56 10.87
CA LYS A 64 1.69 -12.64 11.37
C LYS A 64 0.68 -12.09 12.35
N PHE A 65 -0.57 -12.51 12.20
CA PHE A 65 -1.58 -12.26 13.22
C PHE A 65 -1.07 -12.82 14.56
N PRO A 66 -0.98 -12.00 15.62
CA PRO A 66 -0.56 -12.49 16.91
C PRO A 66 -1.64 -13.45 17.43
N THR A 67 -1.43 -14.73 17.18
CA THR A 67 -2.20 -15.78 17.82
C THR A 67 -1.68 -15.88 19.24
N LEU A 68 -2.52 -15.51 20.21
CA LEU A 68 -2.31 -15.85 21.61
C LEU A 68 -2.52 -17.36 21.72
N LEU A 69 -1.47 -18.14 21.49
CA LEU A 69 -1.38 -19.54 21.88
C LEU A 69 -0.60 -19.63 23.20
#